data_AF-S5VSH7-F1
#
_entry.id   AF-S5VSH7-F1
#
_cell.length_a   1.000
_cell.length_b   1.000
_cell.length_c   1.000
_cell.angle_alpha   90.00
_cell.angle_beta   90.00
_cell.angle_gamma   90.00
#
_symmetry.space_group_name_H-M   'P 1'
#
loop_
_entity.id
_entity.type
_entity.pdbx_description
1 polymer ?
#
loop_
_entity_poly.entity_id
_entity_poly.type
_entity_poly.pdbx_seq_one_letter_code
_entity_poly.pdbx_strand_id
1 'polypeptide(L)' 'LDMPLRDVVQIVYFSSYVVLDPGNADTLVYKQLLTEDQWLEIEDRIYSEDSQLVGVEVGIGAEALLRLLSGINL' A
#
# COMPACT_ATOMS: atom_id res chain seq x y z
N LEU A 1 -10.15 7.20 -9.33
CA LEU A 1 -9.55 6.92 -7.99
C LEU A 1 -10.43 7.62 -6.97
N ASP A 2 -11.18 6.86 -6.17
CA ASP A 2 -12.01 7.40 -5.08
C ASP A 2 -11.12 7.78 -3.88
N MET A 3 -10.15 8.68 -4.11
CA MET A 3 -9.16 9.11 -3.13
C MET A 3 -9.06 10.64 -3.18
N PRO A 4 -8.93 11.32 -2.02
CA PRO A 4 -8.79 12.77 -2.01
C PRO A 4 -7.42 13.17 -2.59
N LEU A 5 -7.35 14.36 -3.20
CA LEU A 5 -6.14 14.87 -3.83
C LEU A 5 -4.94 14.93 -2.87
N ARG A 6 -5.20 15.20 -1.59
CA ARG A 6 -4.17 15.23 -0.53
C ARG A 6 -3.43 13.89 -0.42
N ASP A 7 -4.15 12.80 -0.47
CA ASP A 7 -3.61 11.44 -0.30
C ASP A 7 -2.75 11.08 -1.50
N VAL A 8 -3.22 11.40 -2.71
CA VAL A 8 -2.44 11.26 -3.95
C VAL A 8 -1.13 12.03 -3.87
N VAL A 9 -1.18 13.28 -3.43
CA VAL A 9 0.01 14.12 -3.26
C VAL A 9 0.98 13.47 -2.25
N GLN A 10 0.51 13.02 -1.09
CA GLN A 10 1.37 12.37 -0.10
C GLN A 10 2.12 11.15 -0.66
N ILE A 11 1.46 10.33 -1.49
CA ILE A 11 2.09 9.19 -2.16
C ILE A 11 3.16 9.66 -3.16
N VAL A 12 2.86 10.66 -4.01
CA VAL A 12 3.80 11.20 -5.01
C VAL A 12 5.05 11.80 -4.35
N TYR A 13 4.89 12.47 -3.21
CA TYR A 13 5.98 13.10 -2.46
C TYR A 13 6.75 12.14 -1.56
N PHE A 14 6.51 10.82 -1.68
CA PHE A 14 7.15 9.79 -0.86
C PHE A 14 6.91 9.97 0.65
N SER A 15 5.81 10.61 1.02
CA SER A 15 5.45 10.85 2.43
C SER A 15 4.59 9.74 3.02
N SER A 16 3.94 8.92 2.19
CA SER A 16 3.08 7.82 2.63
C SER A 16 3.06 6.72 1.60
N TYR A 17 2.95 5.49 2.09
CA TYR A 17 2.80 4.29 1.27
C TYR A 17 1.31 4.04 1.01
N VAL A 18 1.00 3.29 -0.05
CA VAL A 18 -0.35 2.88 -0.37
C VAL A 18 -0.41 1.37 -0.61
N VAL A 19 -1.41 0.72 -0.04
CA VAL A 19 -1.66 -0.71 -0.25
C VAL A 19 -2.18 -0.93 -1.67
N LEU A 20 -1.39 -1.63 -2.48
CA LEU A 20 -1.72 -2.02 -3.85
C LEU A 20 -2.42 -3.38 -3.89
N ASP A 21 -2.06 -4.29 -2.99
CA ASP A 21 -2.74 -5.56 -2.78
C ASP A 21 -2.62 -5.95 -1.30
N PRO A 22 -3.73 -6.14 -0.56
CA PRO A 22 -3.66 -6.59 0.83
C PRO A 22 -3.31 -8.08 0.97
N GLY A 23 -3.29 -8.86 -0.12
CA GLY A 23 -3.03 -10.29 -0.09
C GLY A 23 -4.04 -11.02 0.80
N ASN A 24 -3.52 -11.82 1.74
CA ASN A 24 -4.32 -12.48 2.78
C ASN A 24 -4.33 -11.73 4.13
N ALA A 25 -3.87 -10.48 4.17
CA ALA A 25 -3.84 -9.69 5.38
C ALA A 25 -5.23 -9.08 5.67
N ASP A 26 -6.01 -9.66 6.58
CA ASP A 26 -7.31 -9.11 7.00
C ASP A 26 -7.22 -7.71 7.62
N THR A 27 -6.02 -7.31 8.07
CA THR A 27 -5.77 -5.99 8.67
C THR A 27 -5.48 -4.89 7.65
N LEU A 28 -5.29 -5.22 6.38
CA LEU A 28 -4.96 -4.26 5.33
C LEU A 28 -6.12 -4.14 4.34
N VAL A 29 -6.35 -2.90 3.90
CA VAL A 29 -7.38 -2.59 2.91
C VAL A 29 -6.72 -2.05 1.65
N TYR A 30 -7.19 -2.49 0.49
CA TYR A 30 -6.76 -1.93 -0.78
C TYR A 30 -6.96 -0.40 -0.81
N LYS A 31 -5.95 0.35 -1.29
CA LYS A 31 -5.88 1.83 -1.28
C LYS A 31 -5.76 2.48 0.11
N GLN A 32 -5.55 1.70 1.16
CA GLN A 32 -5.21 2.26 2.46
C GLN A 32 -3.85 2.95 2.41
N LEU A 33 -3.77 4.14 3.01
CA LEU A 33 -2.51 4.82 3.25
C LEU A 33 -1.83 4.26 4.50
N LEU A 34 -0.52 4.06 4.40
CA LEU A 34 0.34 3.64 5.50
C LEU A 34 1.43 4.69 5.73
N THR A 35 1.72 4.97 7.00
CA THR A 35 2.93 5.71 7.36
C THR A 35 4.17 4.82 7.23
N GLU A 36 5.35 5.43 7.26
CA GLU A 36 6.61 4.68 7.27
C GLU A 36 6.67 3.68 8.44
N ASP A 37 6.35 4.11 9.66
CA ASP A 37 6.30 3.22 10.83
C ASP A 37 5.35 2.04 10.64
N GLN A 38 4.14 2.28 10.12
CA GLN A 38 3.16 1.22 9.88
C GLN A 38 3.65 0.23 8.83
N TRP A 39 4.27 0.73 7.74
CA TRP A 39 4.85 -0.13 6.72
C TRP A 39 5.97 -0.99 7.31
N LEU A 40 6.86 -0.43 8.12
CA LEU A 40 7.95 -1.18 8.78
C LEU A 40 7.41 -2.28 9.69
N GLU A 41 6.36 -2.00 10.47
CA GLU A 41 5.71 -3.02 11.31
C GLU A 41 5.09 -4.15 10.48
N ILE A 42 4.47 -3.81 9.35
CA ILE A 42 3.87 -4.81 8.44
C ILE A 42 4.97 -5.62 7.76
N GLU A 43 6.03 -4.96 7.30
CA GLU A 43 7.17 -5.59 6.63
C GLU A 43 7.86 -6.60 7.57
N ASP A 44 8.17 -6.21 8.81
CA ASP A 44 8.72 -7.09 9.83
C ASP A 44 7.82 -8.31 10.07
N ARG A 45 6.51 -8.09 10.13
CA ARG A 45 5.54 -9.17 10.24
C ARG A 45 5.50 -10.06 9.01
N ILE A 46 5.67 -9.55 7.79
CA ILE A 46 5.68 -10.36 6.56
C ILE A 46 6.90 -11.29 6.54
N TYR A 47 8.06 -10.80 6.98
CA TYR A 47 9.32 -11.55 6.95
C TYR A 47 9.58 -12.39 8.22
N SER A 48 8.73 -12.28 9.24
CA SER A 48 8.81 -13.11 10.44
C SER A 48 8.61 -14.60 10.12
N GLU A 49 9.40 -15.49 10.74
CA GLU A 49 9.39 -16.94 10.45
C GLU A 49 8.03 -17.62 10.70
N ASP A 50 7.24 -17.11 11.64
CA ASP A 50 5.88 -17.63 11.96
C ASP A 50 4.76 -16.95 11.15
N SER A 51 5.11 -16.03 10.23
CA SER A 51 4.11 -15.24 9.52
C SER A 51 3.29 -16.07 8.55
N GLN A 52 1.99 -15.85 8.58
CA GLN A 52 1.06 -16.36 7.58
C GLN A 52 0.77 -15.32 6.50
N LEU A 53 1.36 -14.12 6.56
CA LEU A 53 1.09 -13.05 5.60
C LEU A 53 1.75 -13.34 4.25
N VAL A 54 0.95 -13.44 3.19
CA VAL A 54 1.40 -13.76 1.84
C VAL A 54 0.67 -12.87 0.83
N GLY A 55 1.42 -12.36 -0.16
CA GLY A 55 0.86 -11.61 -1.28
C GLY A 55 0.53 -10.14 -0.99
N VAL A 56 1.04 -9.58 0.11
CA VAL A 56 0.90 -8.15 0.41
C VAL A 56 1.78 -7.33 -0.54
N GLU A 57 1.18 -6.46 -1.34
CA GLU A 57 1.87 -5.48 -2.18
C GLU A 57 1.60 -4.06 -1.68
N VAL A 58 2.66 -3.34 -1.34
CA VAL A 58 2.61 -1.93 -0.94
C VAL A 58 3.54 -1.13 -1.85
N GLY A 59 3.09 0.05 -2.26
CA GLY A 59 3.85 0.92 -3.16
C GLY A 59 3.92 2.36 -2.67
N ILE A 60 4.86 3.12 -3.24
CA ILE A 60 5.00 4.56 -3.01
C ILE A 60 5.35 5.28 -4.31
N GLY A 61 5.17 6.60 -4.35
CA GLY A 61 5.56 7.43 -5.49
C GLY A 61 4.64 7.31 -6.70
N ALA A 62 5.13 7.80 -7.83
CA ALA A 62 4.38 7.84 -9.09
C ALA A 62 4.08 6.43 -9.65
N GLU A 63 4.94 5.44 -9.38
CA GLU A 63 4.75 4.06 -9.82
C GLU A 63 3.54 3.41 -9.14
N ALA A 64 3.38 3.62 -7.83
CA ALA A 64 2.23 3.11 -7.09
C ALA A 64 0.91 3.70 -7.62
N LEU A 65 0.90 5.00 -7.91
CA LEU A 65 -0.26 5.65 -8.53
C LEU A 65 -0.55 5.11 -9.93
N LEU A 66 0.47 4.86 -10.74
CA LEU A 66 0.30 4.26 -12.05
C LEU A 66 -0.30 2.85 -11.95
N ARG A 67 0.15 2.03 -11.00
CA ARG A 67 -0.45 0.73 -10.67
C ARG A 67 -1.92 0.86 -10.28
N LEU A 68 -2.25 1.79 -9.38
CA LEU A 68 -3.63 2.06 -8.96
C LEU A 68 -4.52 2.52 -10.13
N LEU A 69 -3.98 3.29 -11.07
CA LEU A 69 -4.69 3.74 -12.26
C LEU A 69 -4.86 2.61 -13.28
N SER A 70 -3.85 1.76 -13.45
CA SER A 70 -3.87 0.64 -14.41
C SER A 70 -4.88 -0.44 -14.03
N GLY A 71 -5.18 -0.59 -12.73
CA GLY A 71 -6.22 -1.50 -12.23
C GLY A 71 -7.65 -0.98 -12.42
N ILE A 72 -7.83 0.28 -12.82
CA ILE A 72 -9.13 0.84 -13.17
C ILE A 72 -9.34 0.55 -14.66
N ASN A 73 -9.98 -0.58 -14.95
CA ASN A 73 -10.49 -0.88 -16.29
C ASN A 73 -11.51 0.21 -16.65
N LEU A 74 -11.29 0.92 -17.77
CA LEU A 74 -12.22 1.90 -18.33
C LEU A 74 -13.34 1.20 -19.11
#